data_AF-A0A8C9R2N1-F1
#
_entry.id   AF-A0A8C9R2N1-F1
#
_cell.length_a   1.000
_cell.length_b   1.000
_cell.length_c   1.000
_cell.angle_alpha   90.00
_cell.angle_beta   90.00
_cell.angle_gamma   90.00
#
_symmetry.space_group_name_H-M   'P 1'
#
loop_
_entity.id
_entity.type
_entity.pdbx_description
1 polymer ?
#
loop_
_entity_poly.entity_id
_entity_poly.type
_entity_poly.pdbx_seq_one_letter_code
_entity_poly.pdbx_strand_id
1 'polypeptide(L)'
;MDVSVCVCNLQPFYNNVYYPLLSESQGTHSWARTPSVLNSPQSQSSSSRPCKASEMMGAPSIPVFKFRPRRESVDWRRISAIDVERVANELDVNTLQEHIMGITFCSVEHERCPHCQNPVDPVLLKLFRLAQLTVEYLLHSQDYLTLSLQGAEEKVQASAQEREQLQRQLQKQTDEIKGMKEELKQRKKIIASQQSMINNDFIFFFQCQHCDKAFLNSSFLQSHMQRRHPEEYDMKIQKNIQSIKLEEEISKLKEQLMLTRSQLETQQQAYVGRVIQVNIHSSYAS
;
A
#
# COMPACT_ATOMS: atom_id res chain seq x y z
N MET A 1 25.33 27.85 -11.62
CA MET A 1 23.86 27.85 -11.52
C MET A 1 23.51 28.72 -10.32
N ASP A 2 23.54 30.04 -10.54
CA ASP A 2 23.10 31.03 -9.56
C ASP A 2 21.57 31.07 -9.59
N VAL A 3 20.94 30.56 -8.54
CA VAL A 3 19.54 30.88 -8.28
C VAL A 3 19.57 32.17 -7.48
N SER A 4 19.61 33.29 -8.20
CA SER A 4 19.32 34.60 -7.64
C SER A 4 17.88 34.58 -7.17
N VAL A 5 17.68 34.32 -5.88
CA VAL A 5 16.42 34.56 -5.19
C VAL A 5 16.23 36.07 -5.23
N CYS A 6 15.32 36.51 -6.08
CA CYS A 6 14.89 37.90 -6.12
C CYS A 6 14.17 38.19 -4.80
N VAL A 7 14.94 38.58 -3.77
CA VAL A 7 14.40 39.13 -2.53
C VAL A 7 13.88 40.52 -2.90
N CYS A 8 12.65 40.56 -3.41
CA CYS A 8 11.90 41.80 -3.47
C CYS A 8 11.85 42.35 -2.04
N ASN A 9 12.54 43.47 -1.81
CA ASN A 9 12.49 44.26 -0.59
C ASN A 9 11.08 44.84 -0.39
N LEU A 10 10.08 43.99 -0.12
CA LEU A 10 8.86 44.44 0.53
C LEU A 10 9.22 44.63 2.00
N GLN A 11 9.43 45.88 2.39
CA GLN A 11 9.35 46.21 3.81
C GLN A 11 7.99 45.70 4.31
N PRO A 12 7.95 44.82 5.32
CA PRO A 12 6.70 44.21 5.78
C PRO A 12 5.83 45.19 6.57
N PHE A 13 6.10 46.50 6.48
CA PHE A 13 5.42 47.55 7.21
C PHE A 13 4.79 48.54 6.23
N TYR A 14 3.46 48.67 6.29
CA TYR A 14 2.71 49.69 5.56
C TYR A 14 1.65 50.29 6.45
N ASN A 15 1.54 51.62 6.51
CA ASN A 15 0.52 52.35 7.28
C ASN A 15 0.40 51.92 8.77
N ASN A 16 1.54 51.74 9.46
CA ASN A 16 1.64 51.26 10.85
C ASN A 16 1.11 49.83 11.08
N VAL A 17 1.12 49.02 10.03
CA VAL A 17 0.66 47.64 10.05
C VAL A 17 1.78 46.73 9.56
N TYR A 18 2.05 45.66 10.32
CA TYR A 18 2.98 44.61 9.93
C TYR A 18 2.25 43.49 9.18
N TYR A 19 2.77 43.16 8.00
CA TYR A 19 2.34 42.08 7.14
C TYR A 19 3.38 40.97 7.18
N PRO A 20 3.07 39.81 7.78
CA PRO A 20 3.94 38.66 7.75
C PRO A 20 4.21 38.22 6.31
N LEU A 21 5.49 38.02 5.97
CA LEU A 21 5.89 37.48 4.68
C LEU A 21 5.43 36.01 4.61
N LEU A 22 4.37 35.75 3.85
CA LEU A 22 4.02 34.38 3.48
C LEU A 22 5.14 33.84 2.59
N SER A 23 5.84 32.80 3.04
CA SER A 23 6.70 32.03 2.15
C SER A 23 5.81 31.35 1.11
N GLU A 24 5.80 31.86 -0.11
CA GLU A 24 5.24 31.17 -1.27
C GLU A 24 5.92 29.80 -1.39
N SER A 25 5.26 28.74 -0.93
CA SER A 25 5.63 27.38 -1.26
C SER A 25 5.25 27.15 -2.71
N GLN A 26 6.27 27.05 -3.57
CA GLN A 26 6.26 26.58 -4.95
C GLN A 26 5.01 25.79 -5.32
N GLY A 27 4.18 26.38 -6.19
CA GLY A 27 3.15 25.65 -6.90
C GLY A 27 3.77 24.53 -7.72
N THR A 28 3.37 23.29 -7.43
CA THR A 28 3.31 22.14 -8.32
C THR A 28 3.79 22.38 -9.76
N HIS A 29 5.06 22.08 -10.04
CA HIS A 29 5.55 21.90 -11.40
C HIS A 29 5.03 20.57 -11.97
N SER A 30 3.77 20.56 -12.40
CA SER A 30 3.21 19.47 -13.21
C SER A 30 3.40 19.79 -14.69
N TRP A 31 4.60 19.56 -15.22
CA TRP A 31 4.85 19.59 -16.67
C TRP A 31 5.02 18.18 -17.20
N ALA A 32 3.89 17.56 -17.56
CA ALA A 32 3.87 16.35 -18.39
C ALA A 32 2.64 16.37 -19.29
N ARG A 33 2.69 17.16 -20.38
CA ARG A 33 1.96 16.84 -21.62
C ARG A 33 2.43 17.70 -22.80
N THR A 34 3.06 17.07 -23.79
CA THR A 34 3.07 17.52 -25.19
C THR A 34 1.64 17.49 -25.75
N PRO A 35 1.23 18.38 -26.68
CA PRO A 35 1.41 18.04 -28.09
C PRO A 35 1.56 19.21 -29.09
N SER A 36 2.32 18.90 -30.15
CA SER A 36 2.08 19.13 -31.59
C SER A 36 1.40 20.41 -32.12
N VAL A 37 2.14 21.01 -33.06
CA VAL A 37 1.82 22.07 -34.03
C VAL A 37 0.71 21.67 -35.01
N LEU A 38 -0.26 22.56 -35.28
CA LEU A 38 -0.65 23.06 -36.63
C LEU A 38 -1.88 24.01 -36.60
N ASN A 39 -1.65 25.24 -37.09
CA ASN A 39 -2.48 26.20 -37.85
C ASN A 39 -4.02 26.26 -37.71
N SER A 40 -4.53 27.45 -37.31
CA SER A 40 -5.18 28.51 -38.15
C SER A 40 -6.38 29.23 -37.50
N PRO A 41 -6.72 30.49 -37.92
CA PRO A 41 -7.34 31.52 -37.07
C PRO A 41 -8.78 31.94 -37.44
N GLN A 42 -9.34 32.87 -36.63
CA GLN A 42 -10.66 33.57 -36.66
C GLN A 42 -11.65 33.00 -35.62
N SER A 43 -12.34 33.76 -34.77
CA SER A 43 -12.86 35.13 -34.86
C SER A 43 -13.20 35.70 -33.46
N GLN A 44 -13.47 37.01 -33.45
CA GLN A 44 -13.66 37.92 -32.31
C GLN A 44 -14.96 37.69 -31.50
N SER A 45 -14.95 37.99 -30.20
CA SER A 45 -15.72 39.08 -29.55
C SER A 45 -16.10 38.82 -28.08
N SER A 46 -15.76 39.82 -27.25
CA SER A 46 -16.48 40.31 -26.05
C SER A 46 -16.96 39.34 -24.96
N SER A 47 -16.38 39.46 -23.77
CA SER A 47 -17.06 40.07 -22.60
C SER A 47 -16.24 39.80 -21.33
N SER A 48 -15.85 40.89 -20.67
CA SER A 48 -15.28 40.95 -19.34
C SER A 48 -16.20 40.30 -18.30
N ARG A 49 -15.76 39.18 -17.72
CA ARG A 49 -16.24 38.69 -16.43
C ARG A 49 -15.03 38.44 -15.53
N PRO A 50 -14.99 39.01 -14.30
CA PRO A 50 -13.99 38.63 -13.34
C PRO A 50 -14.29 37.19 -12.91
N CYS A 51 -13.34 36.29 -13.19
CA CYS A 51 -13.33 34.95 -12.64
C CYS A 51 -13.29 35.07 -11.12
N LYS A 52 -14.37 34.66 -10.46
CA LYS A 52 -14.39 34.44 -9.01
C LYS A 52 -13.25 33.49 -8.68
N ALA A 53 -12.26 33.99 -7.95
CA ALA A 53 -11.26 33.14 -7.33
C ALA A 53 -12.01 32.13 -6.45
N SER A 54 -11.85 30.86 -6.78
CA SER A 54 -12.29 29.74 -5.95
C SER A 54 -11.67 29.93 -4.58
N GLU A 55 -12.51 30.01 -3.55
CA GLU A 55 -12.11 29.94 -2.14
C GLU A 55 -11.27 28.67 -1.95
N MET A 56 -9.95 28.86 -1.91
CA MET A 56 -9.02 27.81 -1.51
C MET A 56 -9.19 27.69 0.01
N MET A 57 -9.69 26.53 0.41
CA MET A 57 -9.91 26.11 1.79
C MET A 57 -8.79 26.59 2.73
N GLY A 58 -9.22 27.28 3.79
CA GLY A 58 -8.44 28.01 4.78
C GLY A 58 -7.05 27.45 5.08
N ALA A 59 -6.02 28.08 4.50
CA ALA A 59 -4.77 28.23 5.23
C ALA A 59 -5.04 29.16 6.43
N PRO A 60 -4.49 28.90 7.63
CA PRO A 60 -4.58 29.83 8.74
C PRO A 60 -3.96 31.16 8.29
N SER A 61 -4.81 32.14 7.99
CA SER A 61 -4.36 33.47 7.62
C SER A 61 -3.82 34.10 8.89
N ILE A 62 -2.51 34.31 8.92
CA ILE A 62 -1.90 35.00 10.05
C ILE A 62 -2.55 36.38 10.17
N PRO A 63 -3.08 36.73 11.36
CA PRO A 63 -3.71 38.02 11.55
C PRO A 63 -2.68 39.13 11.40
N VAL A 64 -3.09 40.16 10.65
CA VAL A 64 -2.35 41.38 10.40
C VAL A 64 -2.07 42.11 11.72
N PHE A 65 -0.82 42.53 11.97
CA PHE A 65 -0.43 43.13 13.25
C PHE A 65 -0.45 44.65 13.21
N LYS A 66 -1.06 45.25 14.24
CA LYS A 66 -1.08 46.68 14.48
C LYS A 66 -1.07 46.93 15.98
N PHE A 67 -0.28 47.89 16.42
CA PHE A 67 -0.27 48.30 17.83
C PHE A 67 -1.65 48.79 18.27
N ARG A 68 -2.11 48.28 19.41
CA ARG A 68 -3.39 48.62 20.00
C ARG A 68 -3.32 49.97 20.74
N PRO A 69 -4.40 50.78 20.72
CA PRO A 69 -4.48 51.96 21.57
C PRO A 69 -4.54 51.55 23.05
N ARG A 70 -3.76 52.21 23.90
CA ARG A 70 -3.73 51.95 25.35
C ARG A 70 -4.71 52.88 26.06
N ARG A 71 -5.82 52.32 26.56
CA ARG A 71 -6.94 53.08 27.14
C ARG A 71 -7.21 52.76 28.61
N GLU A 72 -6.69 51.65 29.10
CA GLU A 72 -6.95 51.14 30.45
C GLU A 72 -6.04 51.85 31.47
N SER A 73 -6.59 52.24 32.62
CA SER A 73 -5.81 52.87 33.69
C SER A 73 -4.97 51.85 34.46
N VAL A 74 -3.89 52.30 35.09
CA VAL A 74 -3.01 51.42 35.89
C VAL A 74 -3.67 51.10 37.24
N ASP A 75 -3.76 49.81 37.59
CA ASP A 75 -4.11 49.39 38.96
C ASP A 75 -2.86 49.43 39.85
N TRP A 76 -2.59 50.59 40.42
CA TRP A 76 -1.44 50.83 41.29
C TRP A 76 -1.41 49.94 42.53
N ARG A 77 -2.58 49.55 43.07
CA ARG A 77 -2.65 48.69 44.26
C ARG A 77 -2.20 47.27 43.93
N ARG A 78 -2.61 46.78 42.76
CA ARG A 78 -2.20 45.45 42.29
C ARG A 78 -0.72 45.41 41.94
N ILE A 79 -0.21 46.44 41.26
CA ILE A 79 1.21 46.53 40.91
C ILE A 79 2.09 46.68 42.16
N SER A 80 1.69 47.45 43.16
CA SER A 80 2.49 47.64 44.38
C SER A 80 2.57 46.39 45.26
N ALA A 81 1.66 45.44 45.11
CA ALA A 81 1.68 44.17 45.84
C ALA A 81 2.70 43.16 45.27
N ILE A 82 3.26 43.42 44.09
CA ILE A 82 4.19 42.52 43.41
C ILE A 82 5.60 42.71 43.99
N ASP A 83 6.17 41.64 44.49
CA ASP A 83 7.58 41.58 44.88
C ASP A 83 8.45 41.23 43.65
N VAL A 84 9.01 42.26 43.01
CA VAL A 84 9.78 42.13 41.77
C VAL A 84 11.08 41.33 41.99
N GLU A 85 11.72 41.48 43.15
CA GLU A 85 12.96 40.76 43.46
C GLU A 85 12.68 39.27 43.62
N ARG A 86 11.58 38.91 44.31
CA ARG A 86 11.17 37.51 44.39
C ARG A 86 10.86 36.94 43.01
N VAL A 87 10.09 37.65 42.18
CA VAL A 87 9.75 37.21 40.82
C VAL A 87 11.01 36.94 39.98
N ALA A 88 12.02 37.81 40.09
CA ALA A 88 13.29 37.63 39.37
C ALA A 88 14.11 36.45 39.90
N ASN A 89 14.25 36.32 41.23
CA ASN A 89 15.07 35.29 41.86
C ASN A 89 14.46 33.89 41.73
N GLU A 90 13.14 33.79 41.78
CA GLU A 90 12.41 32.51 41.72
C GLU A 90 11.94 32.16 40.30
N LEU A 91 12.17 33.04 39.31
CA LEU A 91 11.65 32.90 37.95
C LEU A 91 10.13 32.65 37.94
N ASP A 92 9.38 33.43 38.73
CA ASP A 92 7.93 33.27 38.85
C ASP A 92 7.21 33.80 37.59
N VAL A 93 7.21 32.96 36.56
CA VAL A 93 6.56 33.24 35.29
C VAL A 93 5.05 33.39 35.46
N ASN A 94 4.43 32.76 36.46
CA ASN A 94 2.98 32.86 36.67
C ASN A 94 2.58 34.28 37.04
N THR A 95 3.30 34.90 37.98
CA THR A 95 3.08 36.30 38.34
C THR A 95 3.29 37.22 37.14
N LEU A 96 4.31 36.97 36.30
CA LEU A 96 4.52 37.75 35.07
C LEU A 96 3.36 37.57 34.07
N GLN A 97 2.91 36.34 33.82
CA GLN A 97 1.80 36.04 32.90
C GLN A 97 0.48 36.65 33.38
N GLU A 98 0.24 36.69 34.68
CA GLU A 98 -0.97 37.29 35.23
C GLU A 98 -1.04 38.81 34.97
N HIS A 99 0.12 39.48 34.97
CA HIS A 99 0.20 40.94 34.88
C HIS A 99 0.57 41.46 33.48
N ILE A 100 1.07 40.59 32.58
CA ILE A 100 1.60 41.00 31.27
C ILE A 100 0.60 41.79 30.43
N MET A 101 -0.68 41.39 30.44
CA MET A 101 -1.74 42.11 29.71
C MET A 101 -1.98 43.51 30.27
N GLY A 102 -2.13 43.62 31.59
CA GLY A 102 -2.37 44.90 32.25
C GLY A 102 -1.21 45.87 32.07
N ILE A 103 0.03 45.40 32.18
CA ILE A 103 1.23 46.24 32.00
C ILE A 103 1.41 46.64 30.54
N THR A 104 1.21 45.69 29.61
CA THR A 104 1.42 45.95 28.18
C THR A 104 0.39 46.95 27.66
N PHE A 105 -0.88 46.86 28.03
CA PHE A 105 -1.96 47.63 27.42
C PHE A 105 -2.49 48.82 28.23
N CYS A 106 -1.94 49.10 29.42
CA CYS A 106 -2.32 50.28 30.21
C CYS A 106 -1.82 51.60 29.62
N SER A 107 -2.54 52.68 29.91
CA SER A 107 -2.19 54.05 29.60
C SER A 107 -1.37 54.65 30.75
N VAL A 108 -0.19 55.18 30.42
CA VAL A 108 0.69 55.85 31.38
C VAL A 108 0.85 57.35 31.12
N GLU A 109 0.27 57.86 30.02
CA GLU A 109 0.55 59.21 29.50
C GLU A 109 0.16 60.34 30.47
N HIS A 110 -0.75 60.06 31.39
CA HIS A 110 -1.30 61.04 32.33
C HIS A 110 -1.17 60.62 33.80
N GLU A 111 -0.43 59.55 34.07
CA GLU A 111 -0.24 59.04 35.43
C GLU A 111 0.64 60.00 36.25
N ARG A 112 0.32 60.15 37.53
CA ARG A 112 1.02 61.02 38.48
C ARG A 112 1.61 60.21 39.61
N CYS A 113 2.69 60.71 40.21
CA CYS A 113 3.26 60.06 41.38
C CYS A 113 2.21 59.98 42.51
N PRO A 114 1.90 58.79 43.05
CA PRO A 114 0.91 58.63 44.12
C PRO A 114 1.24 59.43 45.38
N HIS A 115 2.55 59.66 45.65
CA HIS A 115 3.02 60.29 46.89
C HIS A 115 3.08 61.82 46.81
N CYS A 116 3.54 62.39 45.69
CA CYS A 116 3.76 63.84 45.56
C CYS A 116 2.89 64.51 44.49
N GLN A 117 2.07 63.76 43.75
CA GLN A 117 1.16 64.25 42.71
C GLN A 117 1.84 64.96 41.52
N ASN A 118 3.17 64.92 41.45
CA ASN A 118 3.94 65.42 40.32
C ASN A 118 3.78 64.51 39.10
N PRO A 119 3.84 65.07 37.88
CA PRO A 119 3.90 64.28 36.66
C PRO A 119 5.15 63.40 36.64
N VAL A 120 5.03 62.21 36.05
CA VAL A 120 6.17 61.33 35.81
C VAL A 120 7.11 61.95 34.77
N ASP A 121 8.41 61.71 34.93
CA ASP A 121 9.43 62.18 33.99
C ASP A 121 9.12 61.73 32.54
N PRO A 122 9.06 62.64 31.56
CA PRO A 122 8.74 62.31 30.17
C PRO A 122 9.68 61.29 29.51
N VAL A 123 10.96 61.21 29.90
CA VAL A 123 11.93 60.23 29.40
C VAL A 123 11.61 58.84 29.95
N LEU A 124 11.25 58.73 31.23
CA LEU A 124 10.81 57.47 31.82
C LEU A 124 9.50 56.98 31.19
N LEU A 125 8.56 57.89 30.90
CA LEU A 125 7.34 57.54 30.17
C LEU A 125 7.63 57.03 28.75
N LYS A 126 8.60 57.62 28.04
CA LYS A 126 9.04 57.13 26.73
C LYS A 126 9.68 55.75 26.83
N LEU A 127 10.56 55.52 27.82
CA LEU A 127 11.19 54.22 28.05
C LEU A 127 10.14 53.14 28.31
N PHE A 128 9.18 53.43 29.20
CA PHE A 128 8.08 52.51 29.49
C PHE A 128 7.22 52.27 28.25
N ARG A 129 6.89 53.32 27.50
CA ARG A 129 6.11 53.19 26.26
C ARG A 129 6.80 52.30 25.24
N LEU A 130 8.12 52.44 25.08
CA LEU A 130 8.93 51.56 24.24
C LEU A 130 8.88 50.12 24.76
N ALA A 131 9.06 49.90 26.07
CA ALA A 131 8.96 48.57 26.66
C ALA A 131 7.58 47.92 26.39
N GLN A 132 6.48 48.65 26.55
CA GLN A 132 5.14 48.14 26.23
C GLN A 132 4.99 47.76 24.75
N LEU A 133 5.50 48.59 23.83
CA LEU A 133 5.47 48.29 22.39
C LEU A 133 6.33 47.07 22.06
N THR A 134 7.50 46.95 22.69
CA THR A 134 8.35 45.76 22.56
C THR A 134 7.63 44.51 23.05
N VAL A 135 7.03 44.53 24.24
CA VAL A 135 6.29 43.37 24.78
C VAL A 135 5.10 43.01 23.89
N GLU A 136 4.33 43.98 23.41
CA GLU A 136 3.21 43.74 22.48
C GLU A 136 3.67 43.08 21.18
N TYR A 137 4.81 43.51 20.61
CA TYR A 137 5.39 42.88 19.44
C TYR A 137 5.89 41.47 19.73
N LEU A 138 6.49 41.23 20.90
CA LEU A 138 6.95 39.90 21.31
C LEU A 138 5.78 38.93 21.49
N LEU A 139 4.67 39.37 22.08
CA LEU A 139 3.45 38.59 22.21
C LEU A 139 2.86 38.23 20.84
N HIS A 140 2.76 39.20 19.93
CA HIS A 140 2.36 38.91 18.56
C HIS A 140 3.30 37.92 17.87
N SER A 141 4.61 38.06 18.05
CA SER A 141 5.60 37.16 17.47
C SER A 141 5.46 35.75 18.02
N GLN A 142 5.16 35.60 19.32
CA GLN A 142 4.89 34.31 19.95
C GLN A 142 3.64 33.66 19.33
N ASP A 143 2.54 34.39 19.22
CA ASP A 143 1.30 33.88 18.60
C ASP A 143 1.54 33.48 17.14
N TYR A 144 2.26 34.33 16.40
CA TYR A 144 2.65 34.09 15.01
C TYR A 144 3.44 32.80 14.85
N LEU A 145 4.52 32.66 15.62
CA LEU A 145 5.39 31.49 15.56
C LEU A 145 4.65 30.23 15.99
N THR A 146 3.78 30.32 16.99
CA THR A 146 2.96 29.18 17.46
C THR A 146 2.02 28.69 16.36
N LEU A 147 1.27 29.59 15.72
CA LEU A 147 0.38 29.24 14.62
C LEU A 147 1.14 28.74 13.39
N SER A 148 2.28 29.36 13.08
CA SER A 148 3.14 28.95 11.96
C SER A 148 3.73 27.56 12.17
N LEU A 149 4.19 27.27 13.39
CA LEU A 149 4.71 25.96 13.79
C LEU A 149 3.63 24.89 13.68
N GLN A 150 2.44 25.14 14.25
CA GLN A 150 1.32 24.21 14.17
C GLN A 150 0.94 23.91 12.71
N GLY A 151 0.84 24.94 11.86
CA GLY A 151 0.56 24.73 10.44
C GLY A 151 1.66 23.97 9.69
N ALA A 152 2.92 24.11 10.10
CA ALA A 152 4.03 23.32 9.55
C ALA A 152 3.97 21.85 10.03
N GLU A 153 3.67 21.62 11.30
CA GLU A 153 3.50 20.27 11.87
C GLU A 153 2.36 19.51 11.19
N GLU A 154 1.21 20.16 10.99
CA GLU A 154 0.06 19.58 10.29
C GLU A 154 0.43 19.16 8.85
N LYS A 155 1.20 19.99 8.12
CA LYS A 155 1.68 19.66 6.78
C LYS A 155 2.63 18.46 6.78
N VAL A 156 3.56 18.41 7.74
CA VAL A 156 4.48 17.28 7.90
C VAL A 156 3.71 16.00 8.20
N GLN A 157 2.72 16.07 9.08
CA GLN A 157 1.87 14.93 9.42
C GLN A 157 1.06 14.43 8.22
N ALA A 158 0.43 15.35 7.46
CA ALA A 158 -0.32 15.00 6.26
C ALA A 158 0.58 14.33 5.20
N SER A 159 1.78 14.89 4.95
CA SER A 159 2.74 14.30 4.02
C SER A 159 3.24 12.93 4.49
N ALA A 160 3.44 12.74 5.79
CA ALA A 160 3.83 11.44 6.35
C ALA A 160 2.75 10.37 6.14
N GLN A 161 1.47 10.72 6.32
CA GLN A 161 0.34 9.83 6.07
C GLN A 161 0.23 9.44 4.59
N GLU A 162 0.37 10.41 3.69
CA GLU A 162 0.38 10.17 2.24
C GLU A 162 1.52 9.23 1.84
N ARG A 163 2.73 9.48 2.35
CA ARG A 163 3.90 8.62 2.10
C ARG A 163 3.64 7.19 2.56
N GLU A 164 3.05 7.00 3.73
CA GLU A 164 2.73 5.67 4.26
C GLU A 164 1.69 4.93 3.38
N GLN A 165 0.66 5.65 2.91
CA GLN A 165 -0.33 5.10 2.00
C GLN A 165 0.31 4.67 0.66
N LEU A 166 1.16 5.50 0.08
CA LEU A 166 1.87 5.19 -1.16
C LEU A 166 2.82 4.00 -0.96
N GLN A 167 3.51 3.93 0.18
CA GLN A 167 4.37 2.79 0.52
C GLN A 167 3.58 1.48 0.60
N ARG A 168 2.38 1.51 1.21
CA ARG A 168 1.48 0.33 1.25
C ARG A 168 1.04 -0.09 -0.16
N GLN A 169 0.73 0.86 -1.04
CA GLN A 169 0.37 0.57 -2.43
C GLN A 169 1.53 -0.03 -3.23
N LEU A 170 2.74 0.52 -3.08
CA LEU A 170 3.96 0.00 -3.70
C LEU A 170 4.26 -1.43 -3.24
N GLN A 171 4.08 -1.72 -1.95
CA GLN A 171 4.26 -3.07 -1.43
C GLN A 171 3.26 -4.04 -2.04
N LYS A 172 1.97 -3.67 -2.10
CA LYS A 172 0.93 -4.47 -2.74
C LYS A 172 1.26 -4.76 -4.21
N GLN A 173 1.62 -3.75 -4.99
CA GLN A 173 2.02 -3.92 -6.39
C GLN A 173 3.26 -4.82 -6.53
N THR A 174 4.22 -4.69 -5.62
CA THR A 174 5.42 -5.54 -5.60
C THR A 174 5.06 -7.00 -5.39
N ASP A 175 4.14 -7.29 -4.47
CA ASP A 175 3.70 -8.65 -4.18
C ASP A 175 2.83 -9.24 -5.30
N GLU A 176 1.98 -8.42 -5.93
CA GLU A 176 1.25 -8.79 -7.15
C GLU A 176 2.22 -9.16 -8.29
N ILE A 177 3.26 -8.36 -8.52
CA ILE A 177 4.28 -8.65 -9.55
C ILE A 177 5.00 -9.97 -9.24
N LYS A 178 5.33 -10.24 -7.97
CA LYS A 178 5.94 -11.52 -7.57
C LYS A 178 4.99 -12.69 -7.85
N GLY A 179 3.72 -12.59 -7.44
CA GLY A 179 2.72 -13.62 -7.71
C GLY A 179 2.55 -13.89 -9.21
N MET A 180 2.45 -12.84 -10.02
CA MET A 180 2.35 -12.98 -11.48
C MET A 180 3.61 -13.63 -12.09
N LYS A 181 4.81 -13.33 -11.58
CA LYS A 181 6.05 -13.98 -12.03
C LYS A 181 6.09 -15.46 -11.68
N GLU A 182 5.59 -15.84 -10.50
CA GLU A 182 5.48 -17.24 -10.08
C GLU A 182 4.49 -18.01 -10.95
N GLU A 183 3.30 -17.44 -11.21
CA GLU A 183 2.33 -18.01 -12.13
C GLU A 183 2.90 -18.18 -13.54
N LEU A 184 3.60 -17.17 -14.07
CA LEU A 184 4.25 -17.26 -15.37
C LEU A 184 5.29 -18.38 -15.41
N LYS A 185 6.08 -18.54 -14.34
CA LYS A 185 7.05 -19.63 -14.22
C LYS A 185 6.35 -21.00 -14.21
N GLN A 186 5.25 -21.13 -13.49
CA GLN A 186 4.46 -22.36 -13.44
C GLN A 186 3.83 -22.70 -14.80
N ARG A 187 3.21 -21.71 -15.46
CA ARG A 187 2.63 -21.89 -16.81
C ARG A 187 3.70 -22.28 -17.83
N LYS A 188 4.88 -21.66 -17.80
CA LYS A 188 6.02 -22.04 -18.65
C LYS A 188 6.46 -23.49 -18.42
N LYS A 189 6.49 -23.96 -17.17
CA LYS A 189 6.83 -25.36 -16.84
C LYS A 189 5.79 -26.34 -17.40
N ILE A 190 4.50 -26.02 -17.28
CA ILE A 190 3.40 -26.83 -17.85
C ILE A 190 3.54 -26.91 -19.37
N ILE A 191 3.72 -25.76 -20.04
CA ILE A 191 3.88 -25.71 -21.51
C ILE A 191 5.10 -26.52 -21.94
N ALA A 192 6.24 -26.37 -21.27
CA ALA A 192 7.45 -27.14 -21.59
C ALA A 192 7.23 -28.67 -21.43
N SER A 193 6.51 -29.08 -20.37
CA SER A 193 6.14 -30.49 -20.17
C SER A 193 5.22 -31.01 -21.27
N GLN A 194 4.20 -30.24 -21.65
CA GLN A 194 3.28 -30.60 -22.73
C GLN A 194 4.00 -30.69 -24.08
N GLN A 195 4.86 -29.71 -24.39
CA GLN A 195 5.70 -29.73 -25.60
C GLN A 195 6.63 -30.94 -25.62
N SER A 196 7.22 -31.33 -24.48
CA SER A 196 8.04 -32.54 -24.40
C SER A 196 7.24 -33.81 -24.67
N MET A 197 5.99 -33.91 -24.19
CA MET A 197 5.12 -35.05 -24.50
C MET A 197 4.79 -35.10 -25.99
N ILE A 198 4.38 -33.97 -26.58
CA ILE A 198 4.10 -33.87 -28.02
C ILE A 198 5.35 -34.22 -28.83
N ASN A 199 6.52 -33.67 -28.50
CA ASN A 199 7.76 -33.96 -29.21
C ASN A 199 8.22 -35.43 -29.05
N ASN A 200 7.93 -36.07 -27.92
CA ASN A 200 8.11 -37.52 -27.79
C ASN A 200 7.12 -38.28 -28.69
N ASP A 201 5.86 -37.85 -28.81
CA ASP A 201 4.90 -38.45 -29.75
C ASP A 201 5.34 -38.28 -31.22
N PHE A 202 6.09 -37.22 -31.55
CA PHE A 202 6.79 -37.06 -32.83
C PHE A 202 7.96 -38.06 -33.02
N ILE A 203 8.45 -38.71 -31.96
CA ILE A 203 9.38 -39.85 -32.06
C ILE A 203 8.59 -41.18 -32.14
N PHE A 204 7.41 -41.24 -31.53
CA PHE A 204 6.48 -42.38 -31.58
C PHE A 204 5.45 -42.29 -32.71
N PHE A 205 5.85 -41.84 -33.90
CA PHE A 205 4.97 -41.98 -35.05
C PHE A 205 4.62 -43.46 -35.26
N PHE A 206 3.33 -43.73 -35.48
CA PHE A 206 2.83 -45.07 -35.73
C PHE A 206 3.13 -45.45 -37.18
N GLN A 207 4.28 -46.09 -37.41
CA GLN A 207 4.71 -46.53 -38.73
C GLN A 207 3.94 -47.77 -39.21
N CYS A 208 3.48 -47.72 -40.46
CA CYS A 208 2.93 -48.86 -41.15
C CYS A 208 4.02 -49.92 -41.42
N GLN A 209 3.74 -51.18 -41.14
CA GLN A 209 4.68 -52.28 -41.36
C GLN A 209 4.66 -52.81 -42.81
N HIS A 210 3.74 -52.30 -43.63
CA HIS A 210 3.48 -52.77 -44.99
C HIS A 210 3.72 -51.68 -46.05
N CYS A 211 4.06 -50.45 -45.64
CA CYS A 211 4.52 -49.36 -46.51
C CYS A 211 5.23 -48.26 -45.69
N ASP A 212 5.88 -47.32 -46.36
CA ASP A 212 6.70 -46.27 -45.72
C ASP A 212 5.90 -45.11 -45.10
N LYS A 213 4.59 -45.31 -44.82
CA LYS A 213 3.74 -44.27 -44.23
C LYS A 213 3.77 -44.30 -42.71
N ALA A 214 3.93 -43.13 -42.09
CA ALA A 214 3.89 -42.95 -40.64
C ALA A 214 2.75 -42.01 -40.26
N PHE A 215 2.09 -42.28 -39.12
CA PHE A 215 0.89 -41.57 -38.71
C PHE A 215 1.05 -40.98 -37.30
N LEU A 216 0.47 -39.80 -37.07
CA LEU A 216 0.51 -39.10 -35.78
C LEU A 216 -0.28 -39.80 -34.67
N ASN A 217 -1.22 -40.69 -35.02
CA ASN A 217 -2.10 -41.37 -34.06
C ASN A 217 -2.36 -42.81 -34.53
N SER A 218 -2.42 -43.75 -33.59
CA SER A 218 -2.77 -45.16 -33.80
C SER A 218 -4.10 -45.32 -34.55
N SER A 219 -5.11 -44.48 -34.27
CA SER A 219 -6.40 -44.52 -34.96
C SER A 219 -6.29 -44.22 -36.47
N PHE A 220 -5.39 -43.31 -36.84
CA PHE A 220 -5.10 -43.01 -38.24
C PHE A 220 -4.33 -44.14 -38.90
N LEU A 221 -3.35 -44.77 -38.22
CA LEU A 221 -2.70 -45.98 -38.71
C LEU A 221 -3.72 -47.11 -38.92
N GLN A 222 -4.62 -47.33 -37.97
CA GLN A 222 -5.67 -48.35 -38.05
C GLN A 222 -6.60 -48.14 -39.24
N SER A 223 -7.06 -46.90 -39.44
CA SER A 223 -7.88 -46.52 -40.59
C SER A 223 -7.13 -46.71 -41.92
N HIS A 224 -5.81 -46.45 -41.93
CA HIS A 224 -4.96 -46.70 -43.09
C HIS A 224 -4.82 -48.20 -43.38
N MET A 225 -4.56 -49.03 -42.36
CA MET A 225 -4.53 -50.49 -42.46
C MET A 225 -5.82 -51.02 -43.06
N GLN A 226 -6.98 -50.61 -42.55
CA GLN A 226 -8.27 -51.07 -43.03
C GLN A 226 -8.51 -50.75 -44.52
N ARG A 227 -8.05 -49.59 -45.02
CA ARG A 227 -8.34 -49.14 -46.40
C ARG A 227 -7.31 -49.59 -47.43
N ARG A 228 -6.05 -49.75 -47.03
CA ARG A 228 -4.93 -50.00 -47.96
C ARG A 228 -4.29 -51.37 -47.77
N HIS A 229 -4.49 -51.99 -46.62
CA HIS A 229 -4.02 -53.33 -46.27
C HIS A 229 -5.15 -54.16 -45.62
N PRO A 230 -6.33 -54.28 -46.28
CA PRO A 230 -7.52 -54.89 -45.68
C PRO A 230 -7.31 -56.35 -45.27
N GLU A 231 -6.60 -57.14 -46.07
CA GLU A 231 -6.32 -58.56 -45.77
C GLU A 231 -5.50 -58.71 -44.48
N GLU A 232 -4.45 -57.92 -44.31
CA GLU A 232 -3.60 -57.93 -43.12
C GLU A 232 -4.33 -57.38 -41.88
N TYR A 233 -5.17 -56.37 -42.08
CA TYR A 233 -6.02 -55.83 -41.03
C TYR A 233 -7.01 -56.87 -40.50
N ASP A 234 -7.72 -57.54 -41.40
CA ASP A 234 -8.71 -58.56 -41.05
C ASP A 234 -8.05 -59.78 -40.41
N MET A 235 -6.88 -60.22 -40.92
CA MET A 235 -6.07 -61.27 -40.29
C MET A 235 -5.66 -60.92 -38.87
N LYS A 236 -5.26 -59.67 -38.62
CA LYS A 236 -4.87 -59.21 -37.28
C LYS A 236 -6.05 -59.15 -36.33
N ILE A 237 -7.21 -58.69 -36.80
CA ILE A 237 -8.46 -58.70 -36.02
C ILE A 237 -8.87 -60.14 -35.69
N GLN A 238 -8.81 -61.05 -36.66
CA GLN A 238 -9.18 -62.45 -36.46
C GLN A 238 -8.25 -63.16 -35.48
N LYS A 239 -6.93 -62.94 -35.57
CA LYS A 239 -5.96 -63.42 -34.59
C LYS A 239 -6.23 -62.87 -33.19
N ASN A 240 -6.58 -61.59 -33.07
CA ASN A 240 -6.88 -60.97 -31.78
C ASN A 240 -8.15 -61.57 -31.15
N ILE A 241 -9.21 -61.75 -31.94
CA ILE A 241 -10.44 -62.44 -31.51
C ILE A 241 -10.13 -63.87 -31.06
N GLN A 242 -9.26 -64.58 -31.78
CA GLN A 242 -8.86 -65.94 -31.42
C GLN A 242 -8.02 -65.97 -30.14
N SER A 243 -7.13 -64.99 -29.94
CA SER A 243 -6.35 -64.84 -28.70
C SER A 243 -7.27 -64.61 -27.50
N ILE A 244 -8.25 -63.70 -27.62
CA ILE A 244 -9.23 -63.42 -26.55
C ILE A 244 -10.00 -64.68 -26.18
N LYS A 245 -10.49 -65.43 -27.18
CA LYS A 245 -11.19 -66.71 -26.95
C LYS A 245 -10.29 -67.74 -26.25
N LEU A 246 -9.02 -67.83 -26.65
CA LEU A 246 -8.05 -68.71 -26.01
C LEU A 246 -7.77 -68.29 -24.56
N GLU A 247 -7.68 -66.99 -24.27
CA GLU A 247 -7.49 -66.47 -22.92
C GLU A 247 -8.69 -66.75 -22.01
N GLU A 248 -9.91 -66.65 -22.53
CA GLU A 248 -11.14 -67.04 -21.83
C GLU A 248 -11.13 -68.53 -21.50
N GLU A 249 -10.81 -69.40 -22.46
CA GLU A 249 -10.69 -70.85 -22.25
C GLU A 249 -9.58 -71.18 -21.24
N ILE A 250 -8.42 -70.54 -21.33
CA ILE A 250 -7.33 -70.70 -20.35
C ILE A 250 -7.81 -70.30 -18.95
N SER A 251 -8.55 -69.21 -18.84
CA SER A 251 -9.07 -68.74 -17.55
C SER A 251 -10.06 -69.75 -16.95
N LYS A 252 -10.95 -70.28 -17.78
CA LYS A 252 -11.91 -71.32 -17.39
C LYS A 252 -11.22 -72.63 -16.98
N LEU A 253 -10.22 -73.05 -17.72
CA LEU A 253 -9.41 -74.24 -17.40
C LEU A 253 -8.64 -74.06 -16.09
N LYS A 254 -8.08 -72.87 -15.84
CA LYS A 254 -7.42 -72.55 -14.57
C LYS A 254 -8.39 -72.62 -13.40
N GLU A 255 -9.61 -72.11 -13.56
CA GLU A 255 -10.64 -72.19 -12.53
C GLU A 255 -11.03 -73.66 -12.23
N GLN A 256 -11.26 -74.46 -13.27
CA GLN A 256 -11.57 -75.89 -13.12
C GLN A 256 -10.45 -76.68 -12.46
N LEU A 257 -9.19 -76.40 -12.82
CA LEU A 257 -8.02 -77.01 -12.18
C LEU A 257 -7.93 -76.65 -10.70
N MET A 258 -8.17 -75.38 -10.35
CA MET A 258 -8.18 -74.93 -8.96
C MET A 258 -9.27 -75.64 -8.14
N LEU A 259 -10.47 -75.74 -8.70
CA LEU A 259 -11.60 -76.43 -8.06
C LEU A 259 -11.28 -77.92 -7.84
N THR A 260 -10.78 -78.60 -8.88
CA THR A 260 -10.44 -80.03 -8.82
C THR A 260 -9.32 -80.29 -7.80
N ARG A 261 -8.30 -79.43 -7.78
CA ARG A 261 -7.22 -79.51 -6.79
C ARG A 261 -7.74 -79.39 -5.35
N SER A 262 -8.62 -78.42 -5.09
CA SER A 262 -9.24 -78.24 -3.77
C SER A 262 -10.09 -79.45 -3.35
N GLN A 263 -10.85 -80.03 -4.28
CA GLN A 263 -11.61 -81.25 -4.03
C GLN A 263 -10.71 -82.44 -3.68
N LEU A 264 -9.61 -82.63 -4.40
CA LEU A 264 -8.65 -83.71 -4.13
C LEU A 264 -7.94 -83.53 -2.79
N GLU A 265 -7.54 -82.30 -2.44
CA GLU A 265 -6.94 -81.97 -1.13
C GLU A 265 -7.95 -82.27 0.01
N THR A 266 -9.21 -81.92 -0.18
CA THR A 266 -10.28 -82.21 0.80
C THR A 266 -10.52 -83.72 0.94
N GLN A 267 -10.55 -84.46 -0.17
CA GLN A 267 -10.69 -85.93 -0.15
C GLN A 267 -9.50 -86.61 0.51
N GLN A 268 -8.28 -86.13 0.26
CA GLN A 268 -7.07 -86.64 0.89
C GLN A 268 -7.08 -86.40 2.41
N GLN A 269 -7.45 -85.19 2.84
CA GLN A 269 -7.61 -84.87 4.27
C GLN A 269 -8.70 -85.74 4.92
N ALA A 270 -9.84 -85.94 4.26
CA ALA A 270 -10.90 -86.82 4.74
C ALA A 270 -10.49 -88.30 4.78
N TYR A 271 -9.67 -88.76 3.84
CA TYR A 271 -9.10 -90.11 3.85
C TYR A 271 -8.12 -90.29 5.01
N VAL A 272 -7.19 -89.37 5.19
CA VAL A 272 -6.24 -89.38 6.31
C VAL A 272 -6.98 -89.35 7.65
N GLY A 273 -8.01 -88.49 7.78
CA GLY A 273 -8.87 -88.44 8.96
C GLY A 273 -9.54 -89.79 9.27
N ARG A 274 -10.07 -90.48 8.26
CA ARG A 274 -10.67 -91.82 8.42
C ARG A 274 -9.65 -92.88 8.83
N VAL A 275 -8.46 -92.89 8.24
CA VAL A 275 -7.38 -93.83 8.61
C VAL A 275 -6.95 -93.64 10.07
N ILE A 276 -6.83 -92.39 10.52
CA ILE A 276 -6.54 -92.07 11.92
C ILE A 276 -7.67 -92.54 12.85
N GLN A 277 -8.93 -92.33 12.47
CA GLN A 277 -10.09 -92.75 13.27
C GLN A 277 -10.19 -94.28 13.44
N VAL A 278 -9.88 -95.04 12.38
CA VAL A 278 -9.85 -96.52 12.41
C VAL A 278 -8.69 -97.03 13.27
N ASN A 279 -7.51 -96.41 13.19
CA ASN A 279 -6.37 -96.76 14.06
C ASN A 279 -6.66 -96.48 15.53
N ILE A 280 -7.37 -95.39 15.85
CA ILE A 280 -7.77 -95.07 17.24
C ILE A 280 -8.78 -96.11 17.77
N HIS A 281 -9.79 -96.50 16.98
CA HIS A 281 -10.77 -97.52 17.39
C HIS A 281 -10.17 -98.92 17.55
N SER A 282 -9.12 -99.26 16.79
CA SER A 282 -8.39 -100.53 16.95
C SER A 282 -7.59 -100.58 18.27
N SER A 283 -7.11 -99.44 18.79
CA SER A 283 -6.32 -99.40 20.03
C SER A 283 -7.13 -99.51 21.32
N TYR A 284 -8.46 -99.34 21.27
CA TYR A 284 -9.35 -99.49 22.43
C TYR A 284 -10.07 -100.86 22.48
N ALA A 285 -9.77 -101.77 21.56
CA ALA A 285 -10.35 -103.12 21.49
C ALA A 285 -9.33 -104.25 21.75
N SER A 286 -8.18 -103.95 22.35
CA SER A 286 -7.21 -104.92 22.90
C SER A 286 -7.12 -104.83 24.41
#